data_AF-A0A2R6F1M4-F1
#
_entry.id   AF-A0A2R6F1M4-F1
#
_cell.length_a   1.000
_cell.length_b   1.000
_cell.length_c   1.000
_cell.angle_alpha   90.00
_cell.angle_beta   90.00
_cell.angle_gamma   90.00
#
_symmetry.space_group_name_H-M   'P 1'
#
loop_
_entity.id
_entity.type
_entity.pdbx_description
1 polymer ?
#
loop_
_entity_poly.entity_id
_entity_poly.type
_entity_poly.pdbx_seq_one_letter_code
_entity_poly.pdbx_strand_id
1 'polypeptide(L)'
;MTTEIFFDRTASESRPELDSGSDPGDSDPSEAAIAAIREEGERIKRHETEQLLRELGATEDSADERRAIEALADAIVERLLAVPIASLRGATVDDRAIETAIELFDPAFETEGGRARTDDGERVDAPEVSNGD
;
A
#
# COMPACT_ATOMS: atom_id res chain seq x y z
N MET A 1 15.42 46.26 60.07
CA MET A 1 15.12 44.90 60.58
C MET A 1 13.61 44.80 60.65
N THR A 2 12.88 44.09 59.82
CA THR A 2 13.18 43.04 58.83
C THR A 2 12.02 43.05 57.83
N THR A 3 12.30 43.13 56.53
CA THR A 3 11.29 43.04 55.47
C THR A 3 11.20 41.57 55.05
N GLU A 4 10.09 40.92 55.38
CA GLU A 4 9.73 39.60 54.85
C GLU A 4 9.33 39.76 53.37
N ILE A 5 10.13 39.17 52.49
CA ILE A 5 9.83 39.06 51.06
C ILE A 5 8.90 37.85 50.89
N PHE A 6 7.63 38.10 50.59
CA PHE A 6 6.71 37.10 50.05
C PHE A 6 7.14 36.80 48.61
N PHE A 7 7.67 35.60 48.38
CA PHE A 7 8.00 35.11 47.04
C PHE A 7 6.70 34.63 46.38
N ASP A 8 6.24 35.40 45.40
CA ASP A 8 5.11 35.04 44.55
C ASP A 8 5.44 33.75 43.77
N ARG A 9 4.59 32.75 43.95
CA ARG A 9 4.70 31.45 43.28
C ARG A 9 3.89 31.51 42.00
N THR A 10 4.45 32.14 40.97
CA THR A 10 4.01 31.96 39.58
C THR A 10 5.20 31.62 38.69
N ALA A 11 5.87 30.50 38.98
CA ALA A 11 6.54 29.75 37.94
C ALA A 11 5.44 29.01 37.16
N SER A 12 4.88 29.70 36.17
CA SER A 12 4.21 29.06 35.05
C SER A 12 5.27 28.30 34.28
N GLU A 13 5.53 27.06 34.71
CA GLU A 13 6.24 26.09 33.90
C GLU A 13 5.29 25.71 32.75
N SER A 14 5.41 26.43 31.63
CA SER A 14 4.92 25.96 30.34
C SER A 14 5.63 24.63 30.05
N ARG A 15 4.99 23.53 30.45
CA ARG A 15 5.34 22.21 29.96
C ARG A 15 5.18 22.24 28.43
N PRO A 16 6.20 21.92 27.63
CA PRO A 16 5.94 21.60 26.24
C PRO A 16 5.13 20.30 26.26
N GLU A 17 3.86 20.38 25.86
CA GLU A 17 3.08 19.22 25.49
C GLU A 17 3.75 18.61 24.25
N LEU A 18 4.73 17.75 24.49
CA LEU A 18 5.23 16.80 23.52
C LEU A 18 4.31 15.59 23.56
N ASP A 19 3.10 15.78 23.05
CA ASP A 19 2.26 14.68 22.59
C ASP A 19 1.56 15.09 21.31
N SER A 20 2.34 15.09 20.24
CA SER A 20 1.80 14.92 18.90
C SER A 20 2.28 13.56 18.40
N GLY A 21 2.14 12.52 19.24
CA GLY A 21 2.03 11.17 18.73
C GLY A 21 0.71 11.13 17.98
N SER A 22 0.76 11.17 16.65
CA SER A 22 -0.42 10.86 15.83
C SER A 22 -1.04 9.59 16.40
N ASP A 23 -2.29 9.68 16.86
CA ASP A 23 -3.05 8.51 17.28
C ASP A 23 -2.98 7.52 16.11
N PRO A 24 -2.42 6.30 16.29
CA PRO A 24 -2.26 5.35 15.19
C PRO A 24 -3.59 4.94 14.53
N GLY A 25 -4.73 5.31 15.11
CA GLY A 25 -6.07 5.16 14.54
C GLY A 25 -6.59 6.30 13.65
N ASP A 26 -5.88 7.44 13.55
CA ASP A 26 -6.36 8.64 12.82
C ASP A 26 -5.63 8.87 11.48
N SER A 27 -5.04 7.82 10.91
CA SER A 27 -4.48 7.88 9.56
C SER A 27 -5.63 7.91 8.55
N ASP A 28 -5.69 8.94 7.72
CA ASP A 28 -6.67 9.05 6.64
C ASP A 28 -6.67 7.74 5.81
N PRO A 29 -7.79 6.98 5.77
CA PRO A 29 -7.84 5.71 5.05
C PRO A 29 -7.50 5.88 3.56
N SER A 30 -7.72 7.07 3.00
CA SER A 30 -7.31 7.42 1.65
C SER A 30 -5.79 7.43 1.50
N GLU A 31 -5.07 8.05 2.43
CA GLU A 31 -3.60 8.12 2.39
C GLU A 31 -2.96 6.74 2.65
N ALA A 32 -3.59 5.90 3.49
CA ALA A 32 -3.17 4.51 3.67
C ALA A 32 -3.32 3.70 2.36
N ALA A 33 -4.46 3.81 1.68
CA ALA A 33 -4.69 3.16 0.39
C ALA A 33 -3.72 3.68 -0.71
N ILE A 34 -3.44 4.98 -0.73
CA ILE A 34 -2.46 5.59 -1.66
C ILE A 34 -1.07 5.02 -1.41
N ALA A 35 -0.66 4.86 -0.15
CA ALA A 35 0.63 4.28 0.19
C ALA A 35 0.73 2.83 -0.29
N ALA A 36 -0.29 2.01 -0.04
CA ALA A 36 -0.35 0.62 -0.46
C ALA A 36 -0.25 0.47 -1.99
N ILE A 37 -1.03 1.24 -2.75
CA ILE A 37 -1.00 1.21 -4.22
C ILE A 37 0.36 1.62 -4.78
N ARG A 38 1.01 2.62 -4.18
CA ARG A 38 2.35 3.05 -4.58
C ARG A 38 3.39 1.98 -4.30
N GLU A 39 3.34 1.36 -3.12
CA GLU A 39 4.26 0.28 -2.76
C GLU A 39 4.13 -0.91 -3.71
N GLU A 40 2.90 -1.29 -4.04
CA GLU A 40 2.62 -2.37 -4.98
C GLU A 40 3.09 -2.03 -6.40
N GLY A 41 2.81 -0.80 -6.86
CA GLY A 41 3.30 -0.30 -8.15
C GLY A 41 4.83 -0.34 -8.24
N GLU A 42 5.52 0.05 -7.16
CA GLU A 42 6.97 -0.03 -7.05
C GLU A 42 7.50 -1.46 -7.06
N ARG A 43 6.80 -2.39 -6.40
CA ARG A 43 7.14 -3.82 -6.38
C ARG A 43 7.05 -4.44 -7.77
N ILE A 44 5.94 -4.19 -8.49
CA ILE A 44 5.74 -4.66 -9.86
C ILE A 44 6.80 -4.04 -10.78
N LYS A 45 7.02 -2.73 -10.70
CA LYS A 45 8.03 -2.02 -11.50
C LYS A 45 9.42 -2.65 -11.37
N ARG A 46 9.86 -2.91 -10.14
CA ARG A 46 11.17 -3.54 -9.88
C ARG A 46 11.23 -4.93 -10.50
N HIS A 47 10.20 -5.76 -10.28
CA HIS A 47 10.14 -7.10 -10.84
C HIS A 47 10.28 -7.08 -12.37
N GLU A 48 9.44 -6.31 -13.06
CA GLU A 48 9.43 -6.25 -14.53
C GLU A 48 10.71 -5.65 -15.10
N THR A 49 11.24 -4.59 -14.49
CA THR A 49 12.49 -3.96 -14.93
C THR A 49 13.66 -4.94 -14.79
N GLU A 50 13.73 -5.67 -13.68
CA GLU A 50 14.75 -6.70 -13.48
C GLU A 50 14.59 -7.87 -14.46
N GLN A 51 13.37 -8.32 -14.76
CA GLN A 51 13.15 -9.35 -15.79
C GLN A 51 13.63 -8.88 -17.15
N LEU A 52 13.24 -7.67 -17.57
CA LEU A 52 13.62 -7.12 -18.87
C LEU A 52 15.13 -6.96 -18.99
N LEU A 53 15.81 -6.46 -17.97
CA LEU A 53 17.28 -6.35 -17.97
C LEU A 53 17.96 -7.71 -18.08
N ARG A 54 17.41 -8.75 -17.45
CA ARG A 54 17.88 -10.14 -17.61
C ARG A 54 17.68 -10.64 -19.04
N GLU A 55 16.52 -10.40 -19.64
CA GLU A 55 16.21 -10.81 -21.01
C GLU A 55 17.06 -10.10 -22.06
N LEU A 56 17.34 -8.80 -21.85
CA LEU A 56 18.23 -8.01 -22.70
C LEU A 56 19.72 -8.41 -22.56
N GLY A 57 20.06 -9.22 -21.55
CA GLY A 57 21.43 -9.58 -21.25
C GLY A 57 22.27 -8.37 -20.82
N ALA A 58 21.65 -7.40 -20.12
CA ALA A 58 22.30 -6.18 -19.69
C ALA A 58 23.54 -6.48 -18.85
N THR A 59 24.66 -5.85 -19.19
CA THR A 59 25.94 -5.96 -18.49
C THR A 59 26.27 -4.65 -17.78
N GLU A 60 27.40 -4.60 -17.06
CA GLU A 60 27.90 -3.37 -16.42
C GLU A 60 28.06 -2.20 -17.41
N ASP A 61 28.34 -2.48 -18.69
CA ASP A 61 28.46 -1.46 -19.75
C ASP A 61 27.10 -0.88 -20.19
N SER A 62 25.99 -1.48 -19.77
CA SER A 62 24.61 -1.10 -20.15
C SER A 62 24.00 -0.04 -19.21
N ALA A 63 24.83 0.71 -18.47
CA ALA A 63 24.37 1.65 -17.44
C ALA A 63 23.42 2.74 -17.98
N ASP A 64 23.62 3.23 -19.20
CA ASP A 64 22.75 4.22 -19.82
C ASP A 64 21.37 3.64 -20.19
N GLU A 65 21.35 2.43 -20.75
CA GLU A 65 20.12 1.72 -21.08
C GLU A 65 19.33 1.37 -19.83
N ARG A 66 20.01 0.86 -18.80
CA ARG A 66 19.41 0.57 -17.48
C ARG A 66 18.72 1.80 -16.90
N ARG A 67 19.41 2.96 -16.90
CA ARG A 67 18.83 4.22 -16.43
C ARG A 67 17.64 4.68 -17.28
N ALA A 68 17.71 4.52 -18.60
CA ALA A 68 16.61 4.87 -19.49
C ALA A 68 15.37 4.00 -19.26
N ILE A 69 15.57 2.69 -19.07
CA ILE A 69 14.49 1.74 -18.77
C ILE A 69 13.86 2.05 -17.40
N GLU A 70 14.68 2.27 -16.38
CA GLU A 70 14.20 2.64 -15.03
C GLU A 70 13.38 3.95 -15.08
N ALA A 71 13.89 4.98 -15.73
CA ALA A 71 13.18 6.26 -15.88
C ALA A 71 11.87 6.12 -16.68
N LEU A 72 11.84 5.26 -17.70
CA LEU A 72 10.62 4.95 -18.44
C LEU A 72 9.60 4.23 -17.56
N ALA A 73 10.06 3.23 -16.79
CA ALA A 73 9.21 2.46 -15.88
C ALA A 73 8.62 3.36 -14.79
N ASP A 74 9.41 4.28 -14.22
CA ASP A 74 8.95 5.30 -13.28
C ASP A 74 7.82 6.14 -13.89
N ALA A 75 8.03 6.69 -15.09
CA ALA A 75 7.03 7.53 -15.76
C ALA A 75 5.72 6.78 -16.06
N ILE A 76 5.80 5.48 -16.38
CA ILE A 76 4.63 4.63 -16.61
C ILE A 76 3.84 4.45 -15.31
N VAL A 77 4.51 4.11 -14.21
CA VAL A 77 3.87 3.91 -12.90
C VAL A 77 3.24 5.21 -12.42
N GLU A 78 3.96 6.32 -12.46
CA GLU A 78 3.44 7.64 -12.09
C GLU A 78 2.17 7.98 -12.87
N ARG A 79 2.18 7.78 -14.19
CA ARG A 79 1.03 8.07 -15.05
C ARG A 79 -0.15 7.15 -14.77
N LEU A 80 0.09 5.86 -14.54
CA LEU A 80 -0.97 4.89 -14.26
C LEU A 80 -1.63 5.17 -12.90
N LEU A 81 -0.84 5.53 -11.89
CA LEU A 81 -1.32 5.80 -10.54
C LEU A 81 -1.94 7.19 -10.36
N ALA A 82 -1.68 8.13 -11.27
CA ALA A 82 -2.18 9.51 -11.16
C ALA A 82 -3.71 9.60 -11.00
N VAL A 83 -4.45 8.83 -11.81
CA VAL A 83 -5.93 8.82 -11.77
C VAL A 83 -6.48 8.21 -10.47
N PRO A 84 -6.10 6.97 -10.06
CA PRO A 84 -6.63 6.38 -8.83
C PRO A 84 -6.24 7.17 -7.57
N ILE A 85 -5.03 7.74 -7.51
CA ILE A 85 -4.63 8.62 -6.39
C ILE A 85 -5.50 9.88 -6.33
N ALA A 86 -5.80 10.50 -7.47
CA ALA A 86 -6.68 11.67 -7.51
C ALA A 86 -8.11 11.32 -7.06
N SER A 87 -8.63 10.15 -7.45
CA SER A 87 -9.93 9.66 -6.99
C SER A 87 -9.97 9.43 -5.48
N LEU A 88 -8.93 8.81 -4.91
CA LEU A 88 -8.83 8.55 -3.47
C LEU A 88 -8.78 9.85 -2.66
N ARG A 89 -7.98 10.83 -3.07
CA ARG A 89 -7.87 12.13 -2.38
C ARG A 89 -9.14 12.97 -2.43
N GLY A 90 -10.00 12.73 -3.43
CA GLY A 90 -11.29 13.39 -3.55
C GLY A 90 -12.42 12.66 -2.81
N ALA A 91 -12.16 11.44 -2.31
CA ALA A 91 -13.15 10.63 -1.61
C ALA A 91 -13.22 11.01 -0.13
N THR A 92 -14.40 10.90 0.44
CA THR A 92 -14.70 11.05 1.87
C THR A 92 -14.73 9.69 2.56
N VAL A 93 -14.53 9.65 3.87
CA VAL A 93 -14.43 8.39 4.65
C VAL A 93 -15.67 7.49 4.50
N ASP A 94 -16.86 8.07 4.25
CA ASP A 94 -18.11 7.33 4.04
C ASP A 94 -18.31 6.87 2.57
N ASP A 95 -17.37 7.18 1.66
CA ASP A 95 -17.50 6.80 0.27
C ASP A 95 -17.12 5.34 0.05
N ARG A 96 -18.06 4.57 -0.51
CA ARG A 96 -17.86 3.20 -1.05
C ARG A 96 -16.60 3.07 -1.93
N ALA A 97 -16.15 4.15 -2.54
CA ALA A 97 -14.93 4.19 -3.35
C ALA A 97 -13.66 3.91 -2.52
N ILE A 98 -13.60 4.37 -1.26
CA ILE A 98 -12.47 4.10 -0.36
C ILE A 98 -12.49 2.63 0.06
N GLU A 99 -13.65 2.11 0.45
CA GLU A 99 -13.83 0.69 0.83
C GLU A 99 -13.40 -0.25 -0.31
N THR A 100 -13.90 -0.03 -1.53
CA THR A 100 -13.51 -0.84 -2.69
C THR A 100 -12.03 -0.70 -3.06
N ALA A 101 -11.44 0.48 -2.89
CA ALA A 101 -10.01 0.65 -3.15
C ALA A 101 -9.14 -0.08 -2.11
N ILE A 102 -9.55 -0.10 -0.84
CA ILE A 102 -8.87 -0.89 0.19
C ILE A 102 -8.97 -2.39 -0.16
N GLU A 103 -10.15 -2.90 -0.48
CA GLU A 103 -10.34 -4.31 -0.86
C GLU A 103 -9.50 -4.73 -2.09
N LEU A 104 -9.34 -3.84 -3.07
CA LEU A 104 -8.60 -4.14 -4.30
C LEU A 104 -7.09 -4.02 -4.14
N PHE A 105 -6.59 -3.21 -3.20
CA PHE A 105 -5.19 -2.79 -3.19
C PHE A 105 -4.48 -2.92 -1.85
N ASP A 106 -5.15 -3.30 -0.77
CA ASP A 106 -4.49 -3.63 0.49
C ASP A 106 -3.89 -5.05 0.44
N PRO A 107 -2.54 -5.20 0.47
CA PRO A 107 -1.91 -6.52 0.50
C PRO A 107 -2.19 -7.30 1.81
N ALA A 108 -2.58 -6.64 2.90
CA ALA A 108 -3.04 -7.31 4.12
C ALA A 108 -4.40 -8.02 3.91
N PHE A 109 -5.22 -7.54 2.97
CA PHE A 109 -6.50 -8.16 2.63
C PHE A 109 -6.31 -9.55 2.00
N GLU A 110 -5.24 -9.77 1.24
CA GLU A 110 -4.88 -11.10 0.74
C GLU A 110 -4.46 -12.05 1.87
N THR A 111 -3.95 -11.51 2.98
CA THR A 111 -3.49 -12.30 4.13
C THR A 111 -4.65 -12.75 5.02
N GLU A 112 -5.75 -11.99 5.07
CA GLU A 112 -6.95 -12.33 5.87
C GLU A 112 -8.06 -13.02 5.04
N GLY A 113 -8.09 -12.85 3.72
CA GLY A 113 -9.14 -13.39 2.81
C GLY A 113 -8.73 -14.54 1.89
N GLY A 114 -7.45 -14.89 1.79
CA GLY A 114 -6.91 -15.82 0.78
C GLY A 114 -7.09 -17.33 1.02
N ARG A 115 -8.09 -17.77 1.79
CA ARG A 115 -8.48 -19.20 1.90
C ARG A 115 -9.99 -19.41 1.88
N ALA A 116 -10.70 -18.68 1.03
CA ALA A 116 -11.98 -19.18 0.55
C ALA A 116 -11.71 -20.36 -0.39
N ARG A 117 -11.76 -21.57 0.18
CA ARG A 117 -11.82 -22.86 -0.50
C ARG A 117 -12.70 -22.78 -1.75
N THR A 118 -12.11 -23.06 -2.90
CA THR A 118 -12.78 -23.83 -3.95
C THR A 118 -11.94 -25.07 -4.22
N ASP A 119 -11.80 -25.92 -3.21
CA ASP A 119 -11.60 -27.36 -3.41
C ASP A 119 -12.97 -28.01 -3.31
N ASP A 120 -13.80 -27.75 -4.32
CA ASP A 120 -14.89 -28.65 -4.69
C ASP A 120 -14.56 -29.12 -6.10
N GLY A 121 -13.49 -29.90 -6.19
CA GLY A 121 -13.34 -30.89 -7.25
C GLY A 121 -14.44 -31.94 -7.10
N GLU A 122 -15.68 -31.55 -7.38
CA GLU A 122 -16.77 -32.49 -7.65
C GLU A 122 -16.31 -33.31 -8.86
N ARG A 123 -15.72 -34.46 -8.58
CA ARG A 123 -15.57 -35.53 -9.55
C ARG A 123 -17.00 -35.89 -9.95
N VAL A 124 -17.43 -35.35 -11.08
CA VAL A 124 -18.57 -35.88 -11.81
C VAL A 124 -18.26 -37.36 -12.07
N ASP A 125 -18.86 -38.22 -11.27
CA ASP A 125 -18.89 -39.66 -11.51
C ASP A 125 -19.43 -39.85 -12.93
N ALA A 126 -18.54 -40.27 -13.82
CA ALA A 126 -18.94 -40.73 -15.14
C ALA A 126 -19.89 -41.92 -14.93
N PRO A 127 -21.04 -41.98 -15.64
CA PRO A 127 -21.92 -43.13 -15.51
C PRO A 127 -21.17 -44.38 -15.95
N GLU A 128 -21.09 -45.38 -15.05
CA GLU A 128 -20.58 -46.70 -15.37
C GLU A 128 -21.35 -47.26 -16.57
N VAL A 129 -20.68 -47.37 -17.70
CA VAL A 129 -21.21 -48.12 -18.85
C VAL A 129 -21.26 -49.59 -18.46
N SER A 130 -22.46 -50.09 -18.22
CA SER A 130 -22.75 -51.50 -18.05
C SER A 130 -22.42 -52.22 -19.36
N ASN A 131 -21.25 -52.85 -19.44
CA ASN A 131 -20.98 -53.86 -20.46
C ASN A 131 -21.64 -55.16 -19.99
N GLY A 132 -22.89 -55.34 -20.43
CA GLY A 132 -23.61 -56.61 -20.34
C GLY A 132 -23.13 -57.59 -21.41
N ASP A 133 -22.92 -58.82 -20.96
CA ASP A 133 -22.58 -60.09 -21.63
C ASP A 133 -23.15 -60.31 -23.04
#